data_AF-A0A662I2J3-F1
#
_entry.id   AF-A0A662I2J3-F1
#
_cell.length_a   1.000
_cell.length_b   1.000
_cell.length_c   1.000
_cell.angle_alpha   90.00
_cell.angle_beta   90.00
_cell.angle_gamma   90.00
#
_symmetry.space_group_name_H-M   'P 1'
#
loop_
_entity.id
_entity.type
_entity.pdbx_description
1 polymer ?
#
loop_
_entity_poly.entity_id
_entity_poly.type
_entity_poly.pdbx_seq_one_letter_code
_entity_poly.pdbx_strand_id
1 'polypeptide(L)' 'MRREDRSFIKLIITILIITIILYLPIHAGYAKIPKDWTPREVANLLEGVVKYWIEVLKVVIAKLQQLIKDFLKK' A
#
# COMPACT_ATOMS: atom_id res chain seq x y z
N MET A 1 -9.22 25.36 14.99
CA MET A 1 -8.84 23.96 15.22
C MET A 1 -7.97 23.90 16.47
N ARG A 2 -8.49 23.36 17.57
CA ARG A 2 -7.75 23.17 18.83
C ARG A 2 -6.64 22.12 18.62
N ARG A 3 -5.63 22.10 19.51
CA ARG A 3 -4.49 21.15 19.42
C ARG A 3 -4.96 19.68 19.42
N GLU A 4 -6.04 19.40 20.12
CA GLU A 4 -6.66 18.07 20.23
C GLU A 4 -7.25 17.61 18.88
N ASP A 5 -7.99 18.49 18.18
CA ASP A 5 -8.55 18.22 16.86
C ASP A 5 -7.48 17.78 15.85
N ARG A 6 -6.30 18.43 15.86
CA ARG A 6 -5.19 18.08 14.96
C ARG A 6 -4.60 16.71 15.26
N SER A 7 -4.57 16.31 16.52
CA SER A 7 -4.03 15.00 16.93
C SER A 7 -5.01 13.88 16.55
N PHE A 8 -6.30 14.14 16.70
CA PHE A 8 -7.36 13.23 16.27
C PHE A 8 -7.42 13.06 14.75
N ILE A 9 -7.32 14.15 13.98
CA ILE A 9 -7.26 14.08 12.51
C ILE A 9 -6.05 13.27 12.05
N LYS A 10 -4.88 13.46 12.67
CA LYS A 10 -3.69 12.65 12.37
C LYS A 10 -3.93 11.16 12.62
N LEU A 11 -4.60 10.81 13.73
CA LEU A 11 -4.93 9.43 14.04
C LEU A 11 -5.83 8.81 12.95
N ILE A 12 -6.88 9.52 12.55
CA ILE A 12 -7.79 9.06 11.49
C ILE A 12 -7.03 8.84 10.18
N ILE A 13 -6.19 9.80 9.79
CA ILE A 13 -5.38 9.70 8.57
C ILE A 13 -4.46 8.48 8.63
N THR A 14 -3.80 8.24 9.76
CA THR A 14 -2.94 7.07 9.95
C THR A 14 -3.71 5.76 9.79
N ILE A 15 -4.90 5.64 10.41
CA ILE A 15 -5.74 4.44 10.30
C ILE A 15 -6.19 4.23 8.84
N LEU A 16 -6.57 5.29 8.14
CA LEU A 16 -6.95 5.22 6.72
C LEU A 16 -5.80 4.74 5.85
N ILE A 17 -4.60 5.28 6.06
CA ILE A 17 -3.39 4.88 5.32
C ILE A 17 -3.07 3.41 5.57
N ILE A 18 -3.06 2.96 6.82
CA ILE A 18 -2.81 1.55 7.17
C ILE A 18 -3.86 0.65 6.51
N THR A 19 -5.13 1.07 6.53
CA THR A 19 -6.23 0.32 5.90
C THR A 19 -5.98 0.19 4.40
N ILE A 20 -5.61 1.26 3.69
CA ILE A 20 -5.31 1.21 2.26
C ILE A 20 -4.12 0.30 1.97
N ILE A 21 -3.04 0.42 2.76
CA ILE A 21 -1.81 -0.35 2.62
C ILE A 21 -2.07 -1.86 2.71
N LEU A 22 -2.98 -2.29 3.60
CA LEU A 22 -3.31 -3.70 3.82
C LEU A 22 -4.45 -4.19 2.93
N TYR A 23 -5.50 -3.39 2.75
CA TYR A 23 -6.71 -3.79 2.04
C TYR A 23 -6.43 -4.09 0.56
N LEU A 24 -5.63 -3.26 -0.10
CA LEU A 24 -5.35 -3.42 -1.53
C LEU A 24 -4.64 -4.75 -1.86
N PRO A 25 -3.52 -5.12 -1.19
CA PRO A 25 -2.90 -6.43 -1.38
C PRO A 25 -3.82 -7.61 -1.09
N ILE A 26 -4.68 -7.50 -0.07
CA ILE A 26 -5.64 -8.55 0.29
C ILE A 26 -6.69 -8.71 -0.82
N HIS A 27 -7.28 -7.60 -1.26
CA HIS A 27 -8.31 -7.61 -2.29
C HIS A 27 -7.77 -8.08 -3.65
N ALA A 28 -6.53 -7.71 -3.98
CA ALA A 28 -5.85 -8.16 -5.20
C ALA A 28 -5.37 -9.63 -5.14
N GLY A 29 -5.54 -10.32 -4.00
CA GLY A 29 -5.19 -11.73 -3.83
C GLY A 29 -3.70 -11.99 -3.55
N TYR A 30 -2.90 -10.95 -3.30
CA TYR A 30 -1.47 -11.06 -2.98
C TYR A 30 -1.26 -11.49 -1.53
N ALA A 31 -2.16 -11.10 -0.63
CA ALA A 31 -2.07 -11.37 0.79
C ALA A 31 -3.36 -12.03 1.31
N LYS A 32 -3.25 -12.92 2.30
CA LYS A 32 -4.41 -13.54 2.96
C LYS A 32 -4.47 -13.09 4.40
N ILE A 33 -5.67 -12.81 4.89
CA ILE A 33 -5.90 -12.48 6.30
C ILE A 33 -5.59 -13.74 7.13
N PRO A 34 -4.68 -13.65 8.12
CA PRO A 34 -4.39 -14.74 9.05
C PRO A 34 -5.66 -15.20 9.77
N LYS A 35 -5.81 -16.52 9.95
CA LYS A 35 -6.91 -17.08 10.74
C LYS A 35 -6.50 -17.23 12.19
N ASP A 36 -5.32 -17.81 12.41
CA ASP A 36 -4.81 -18.16 13.73
C ASP A 36 -3.74 -17.17 14.21
N TRP A 37 -3.36 -16.20 13.36
CA TRP A 37 -2.38 -15.16 13.67
C TRP A 37 -1.04 -15.73 14.15
N THR A 38 -0.68 -16.92 13.66
CA THR A 38 0.62 -17.50 13.95
C THR A 38 1.73 -16.64 13.32
N PRO A 39 2.96 -16.65 13.86
CA PRO A 39 4.08 -15.89 13.29
C PRO A 39 4.29 -16.17 11.79
N ARG A 40 4.04 -17.40 11.36
CA ARG A 40 4.14 -17.80 9.94
C ARG A 40 3.03 -17.16 9.08
N GLU A 41 1.79 -17.16 9.56
CA GLU A 41 0.70 -16.52 8.81
C GLU A 41 0.89 -15.00 8.71
N VAL A 42 1.38 -14.37 9.78
CA VAL A 42 1.71 -12.93 9.77
C VAL A 42 2.85 -12.65 8.79
N ALA A 43 3.89 -13.47 8.75
CA ALA A 43 4.98 -13.34 7.78
C ALA A 43 4.45 -13.47 6.34
N ASN A 44 3.57 -14.44 6.07
CA ASN A 44 2.96 -14.62 4.75
C ASN A 44 2.08 -13.43 4.34
N LEU A 45 1.32 -12.85 5.27
CA LEU A 45 0.55 -11.63 5.04
C LEU A 45 1.49 -10.47 4.64
N LEU A 46 2.56 -10.24 5.41
CA LEU A 46 3.52 -9.18 5.14
C LEU A 46 4.25 -9.38 3.81
N GLU A 47 4.64 -10.60 3.49
CA GLU A 47 5.25 -10.94 2.20
C GLU A 47 4.31 -10.58 1.04
N GLY A 48 3.03 -10.95 1.14
CA GLY A 48 2.00 -10.59 0.16
C GLY A 48 1.81 -9.08 0.01
N VAL A 49 1.76 -8.35 1.13
CA VAL A 49 1.66 -6.89 1.15
C VAL A 49 2.85 -6.25 0.43
N VAL A 50 4.07 -6.66 0.77
CA VAL A 50 5.30 -6.15 0.16
C VAL A 50 5.34 -6.44 -1.33
N LYS A 51 5.01 -7.67 -1.73
CA LYS A 51 5.01 -8.08 -3.14
C LYS A 51 4.06 -7.23 -3.98
N TYR A 52 2.84 -7.00 -3.50
CA TYR A 52 1.86 -6.13 -4.18
C TYR A 52 2.41 -4.72 -4.43
N TRP A 53 2.94 -4.08 -3.39
CA TRP A 53 3.43 -2.71 -3.51
C TRP A 53 4.67 -2.58 -4.40
N ILE A 54 5.54 -3.59 -4.41
CA ILE A 54 6.66 -3.65 -5.35
C ILE A 54 6.17 -3.72 -6.80
N GLU A 55 5.15 -4.54 -7.08
CA GLU A 55 4.60 -4.66 -8.43
C GLU A 55 3.89 -3.38 -8.89
N VAL A 56 3.10 -2.76 -8.00
CA VAL A 56 2.50 -1.44 -8.26
C VAL A 56 3.59 -0.41 -8.59
N LEU A 57 4.67 -0.37 -7.80
CA LEU A 57 5.78 0.56 -8.03
C LEU A 57 6.44 0.32 -9.39
N LYS A 58 6.66 -0.93 -9.79
CA LYS A 58 7.20 -1.27 -11.12
C LYS A 58 6.31 -0.75 -12.25
N VAL A 59 4.99 -0.92 -12.12
CA VAL A 59 4.03 -0.42 -13.12
C VAL A 59 4.04 1.10 -13.20
N VAL A 60 4.07 1.78 -12.06
CA VAL A 60 4.15 3.25 -12.00
C VAL A 60 5.43 3.76 -12.66
N ILE A 61 6.59 3.16 -12.34
CA ILE A 61 7.87 3.52 -12.94
C ILE A 61 7.84 3.32 -14.46
N ALA A 62 7.34 2.18 -14.93
CA ALA A 62 7.24 1.90 -16.36
C ALA A 62 6.37 2.94 -17.10
N LYS A 63 5.23 3.31 -16.51
CA LYS A 63 4.35 4.35 -17.08
C LYS A 63 5.02 5.73 -17.08
N LEU A 64 5.74 6.09 -16.02
CA LEU A 64 6.49 7.35 -15.96
C LEU A 64 7.59 7.39 -17.01
N GLN A 65 8.35 6.31 -17.19
CA GLN A 65 9.38 6.19 -18.22
C GLN A 65 8.77 6.35 -19.62
N GLN A 66 7.60 5.76 -19.87
CA GLN A 66 6.89 5.90 -21.13
C GLN A 66 6.47 7.36 -21.38
N LEU A 67 5.86 8.02 -20.38
CA LEU A 67 5.47 9.42 -20.50
C LEU A 67 6.65 10.35 -20.77
N ILE A 68 7.78 10.14 -20.11
CA ILE A 68 9.01 10.90 -20.35
C ILE A 68 9.52 10.68 -21.79
N LYS A 69 9.52 9.43 -22.26
CA LYS A 69 9.94 9.10 -23.63
C LYS A 69 9.04 9.76 -24.68
N ASP A 70 7.73 9.77 -24.44
CA ASP A 70 6.77 10.37 -25.36
C ASP A 70 6.88 11.91 -25.36
N PHE A 71 7.17 12.52 -24.21
CA PHE A 71 7.44 13.95 -24.09
C PHE A 71 8.73 14.37 -24.83
N LEU A 72 9.82 13.60 -24.69
CA LEU A 72 11.11 13.89 -25.31
C LEU A 72 11.16 13.61 -26.83
N LYS A 73 10.18 12.87 -27.36
CA LYS A 73 10.04 12.62 -28.81
C LYS A 73 9.26 13.71 -29.55
N LYS A 74 8.63 14.62 -28.82
CA LYS A 74 8.05 15.87 -29.36
C LYS A 74 9.09 16.96 -29.41
#